data_AF-A0AAV4CAM9-F1
#
_entry.id   AF-A0AAV4CAM9-F1
#
_cell.length_a   1.000
_cell.length_b   1.000
_cell.length_c   1.000
_cell.angle_alpha   90.00
_cell.angle_beta   90.00
_cell.angle_gamma   90.00
#
_symmetry.space_group_name_H-M   'P 1'
#
loop_
_entity.id
_entity.type
_entity.pdbx_description
1 polymer ?
#
loop_
_entity_poly.entity_id
_entity_poly.type
_entity_poly.pdbx_seq_one_letter_code
_entity_poly.pdbx_strand_id
1 'polypeptide(L)'
;MEEEAERFGKNGKDKPNEKLEEDMEIERLDEKRKSLKKKEGKTTAEKIECTELNKSAKKKRRARQRRKRRGEIVKIIVNVRGPKEAYKGGARKKISCMIK
;
A
#
# COMPACT_ATOMS: atom_id res chain seq x y z
N MET A 1 9.48 -38.45 -23.23
CA MET A 1 8.96 -37.08 -23.39
C MET A 1 7.50 -36.98 -22.90
N GLU A 2 7.17 -37.58 -21.75
CA GLU A 2 5.84 -37.46 -21.12
C GLU A 2 5.91 -37.36 -19.58
N GLU A 3 7.08 -37.05 -19.00
CA GLU A 3 7.24 -37.02 -17.53
C GLU A 3 7.49 -35.61 -16.94
N GLU A 4 7.58 -34.55 -17.75
CA GLU A 4 7.83 -33.20 -17.22
C GLU A 4 6.58 -32.36 -16.97
N ALA A 5 5.41 -32.78 -17.47
CA ALA A 5 4.17 -31.99 -17.34
C ALA A 5 3.46 -32.15 -15.98
N GLU A 6 3.79 -33.18 -15.18
CA GLU A 6 3.06 -33.46 -13.93
C GLU A 6 3.64 -32.77 -12.68
N ARG A 7 4.81 -32.11 -12.77
CA ARG A 7 5.43 -31.41 -11.63
C ARG A 7 4.93 -29.99 -11.38
N PHE A 8 4.02 -29.46 -12.21
CA PHE A 8 3.49 -28.09 -12.06
C PHE A 8 2.12 -28.02 -11.37
N GLY A 9 1.59 -29.16 -10.89
CA GLY A 9 0.22 -29.26 -10.39
C GLY A 9 0.12 -29.65 -8.92
N LYS A 10 0.79 -28.96 -7.99
CA LYS A 10 0.51 -28.97 -6.53
C LYS A 10 1.53 -28.12 -5.77
N ASN A 11 1.36 -26.81 -5.75
CA ASN A 11 1.85 -25.96 -4.65
C ASN A 11 1.08 -24.63 -4.65
N GLY A 12 -0.26 -24.72 -4.56
CA GLY A 12 -1.13 -23.63 -4.12
C GLY A 12 -1.06 -23.44 -2.60
N LYS A 13 0.13 -23.58 -2.01
CA LYS A 13 0.38 -23.33 -0.59
C LYS A 13 0.74 -21.86 -0.45
N ASP A 14 -0.08 -21.15 0.32
CA ASP A 14 0.10 -19.78 0.80
C ASP A 14 1.50 -19.24 0.56
N LYS A 15 1.69 -18.50 -0.55
CA LYS A 15 2.84 -17.61 -0.62
C LYS A 15 2.70 -16.68 0.58
N PRO A 16 3.71 -16.57 1.47
CA PRO A 16 3.67 -15.56 2.51
C PRO A 16 3.41 -14.24 1.79
N ASN A 17 2.29 -13.61 2.13
CA ASN A 17 1.80 -12.43 1.45
C ASN A 17 2.89 -11.37 1.65
N GLU A 18 3.76 -11.21 0.66
CA GLU A 18 4.95 -10.38 0.74
C GLU A 18 4.49 -9.00 1.19
N LYS A 19 4.85 -8.62 2.42
CA LYS A 19 4.40 -7.35 2.96
C LYS A 19 4.89 -6.28 1.99
N LEU A 20 3.95 -5.47 1.50
CA LEU A 20 4.29 -4.34 0.65
C LEU A 20 5.38 -3.52 1.34
N GLU A 21 6.34 -3.01 0.58
CA GLU A 21 7.44 -2.19 1.11
C GLU A 21 6.94 -1.05 2.01
N GLU A 22 5.82 -0.45 1.65
CA GLU A 22 5.10 0.56 2.46
C GLU A 22 4.66 0.08 3.84
N ASP A 23 4.31 -1.19 3.98
CA ASP A 23 3.87 -1.75 5.26
C ASP A 23 5.05 -1.91 6.22
N MET A 24 6.17 -2.42 5.73
CA MET A 24 7.41 -2.47 6.49
C MET A 24 7.88 -1.07 6.89
N GLU A 25 7.72 -0.10 6.01
CA GLU A 25 8.14 1.27 6.28
C GLU A 25 7.25 1.97 7.31
N ILE A 26 5.94 1.70 7.31
CA ILE A 26 5.01 2.16 8.36
C ILE A 26 5.38 1.53 9.71
N GLU A 27 5.68 0.22 9.74
CA GLU A 27 6.09 -0.50 10.95
C GLU A 27 7.36 0.12 11.56
N ARG A 28 8.40 0.35 10.75
CA ARG A 28 9.63 1.02 11.18
C ARG A 28 9.39 2.42 11.76
N LEU A 29 8.51 3.20 11.14
CA LEU A 29 8.16 4.55 11.63
C LEU A 29 7.39 4.48 12.96
N ASP A 30 6.49 3.51 13.12
CA ASP A 30 5.74 3.32 14.36
C ASP A 30 6.64 2.83 15.51
N GLU A 31 7.62 1.97 15.22
CA GLU A 31 8.62 1.50 16.17
C GLU A 31 9.50 2.65 16.69
N LYS A 32 10.07 3.45 15.77
CA LYS A 32 10.84 4.66 16.14
C LYS A 32 10.00 5.65 16.96
N ARG A 33 8.72 5.82 16.60
CA ARG A 33 7.82 6.68 17.37
C ARG A 33 7.55 6.09 18.76
N LYS A 34 7.38 4.78 18.89
CA LYS A 34 7.17 4.09 20.17
C LYS A 34 8.40 4.19 21.06
N SER A 35 9.61 4.02 20.53
CA SER A 35 10.84 4.16 21.30
C SER A 35 11.00 5.59 21.84
N LEU A 36 10.79 6.60 20.99
CA LEU A 36 10.78 8.01 21.42
C LEU A 36 9.66 8.31 22.42
N LYS A 37 8.52 7.63 22.34
CA LYS A 37 7.43 7.81 23.31
C LYS A 37 7.76 7.25 24.69
N LYS A 38 8.53 6.16 24.77
CA LYS A 38 8.91 5.49 26.02
C LYS A 38 10.08 6.16 26.73
N LYS A 39 10.87 7.00 26.06
CA LYS A 39 11.92 7.79 26.71
C LYS A 39 11.33 8.74 27.73
N GLU A 40 11.84 8.72 28.96
CA GLU A 40 11.60 9.75 29.97
C GLU A 40 12.52 10.95 29.71
N GLY A 41 12.10 12.17 30.07
CA GLY A 41 12.95 13.37 29.92
C GLY A 41 13.19 13.85 28.47
N LYS A 42 12.23 13.69 27.56
CA LYS A 42 12.39 14.04 26.14
C LYS A 42 12.77 15.50 25.91
N THR A 43 13.80 15.71 25.12
CA THR A 43 14.19 17.03 24.63
C THR A 43 13.14 17.60 23.66
N THR A 44 13.15 18.92 23.45
CA THR A 44 12.27 19.58 22.47
C THR A 44 12.49 19.02 21.06
N ALA A 45 13.74 18.71 20.70
CA ALA A 45 14.08 18.10 19.42
C ALA A 45 13.42 16.72 19.25
N GLU A 46 13.47 15.86 20.26
CA GLU A 46 12.83 14.53 20.22
C GLU A 46 11.29 14.62 20.18
N LYS A 47 10.70 15.65 20.79
CA LYS A 47 9.26 15.91 20.67
C LYS A 47 8.89 16.29 19.23
N ILE A 48 9.69 17.15 18.59
CA ILE A 48 9.51 17.52 17.18
C ILE A 48 9.67 16.27 16.30
N GLU A 49 10.73 15.50 16.50
CA GLU A 49 11.00 14.26 15.75
C GLU A 49 9.83 13.26 15.86
N CYS A 50 9.33 13.03 17.07
CA CYS A 50 8.17 12.16 17.29
C CYS A 50 6.92 12.65 16.52
N THR A 51 6.78 13.96 16.36
CA THR A 51 5.67 14.58 15.62
C THR A 51 5.83 14.39 14.12
N GLU A 52 7.04 14.58 13.59
CA GLU A 52 7.37 14.37 12.17
C GLU A 52 7.26 12.90 11.75
N LEU A 53 7.71 11.97 12.60
CA LEU A 53 7.52 10.53 12.38
C LEU A 53 6.02 10.17 12.29
N ASN A 54 5.18 10.79 13.13
CA ASN A 54 3.74 10.56 13.10
C ASN A 54 3.08 11.10 11.82
N LYS A 55 3.50 12.30 11.35
CA LYS A 55 3.04 12.85 10.07
C LYS A 55 3.43 11.93 8.90
N SER A 56 4.67 11.46 8.89
CA SER A 56 5.20 10.56 7.87
C SER A 56 4.45 9.23 7.83
N ALA A 57 4.24 8.59 8.98
CA ALA A 57 3.48 7.34 9.07
C ALA A 57 2.01 7.53 8.60
N LYS A 58 1.36 8.63 8.98
CA LYS A 58 0.00 8.97 8.51
C LYS A 58 -0.05 9.15 6.99
N LYS A 59 0.92 9.82 6.38
CA LYS A 59 0.99 10.01 4.92
C LYS A 59 1.06 8.67 4.19
N LYS A 60 1.90 7.73 4.67
CA LYS A 60 2.05 6.39 4.08
C LYS A 60 0.80 5.55 4.23
N ARG A 61 0.17 5.53 5.41
CA ARG A 61 -1.13 4.86 5.61
C ARG A 61 -2.21 5.37 4.65
N ARG A 62 -2.31 6.68 4.47
CA ARG A 62 -3.25 7.28 3.51
C ARG A 62 -2.95 6.87 2.07
N ALA A 63 -1.67 6.82 1.67
CA ALA A 63 -1.27 6.37 0.34
C ALA A 63 -1.66 4.89 0.11
N ARG A 64 -1.36 4.01 1.06
CA ARG A 64 -1.76 2.59 1.02
C ARG A 64 -3.27 2.41 0.93
N GLN A 65 -4.03 3.14 1.75
CA GLN A 65 -5.49 3.09 1.73
C GLN A 65 -6.04 3.54 0.37
N ARG A 66 -5.46 4.59 -0.23
CA ARG A 66 -5.84 5.02 -1.58
C ARG A 66 -5.56 3.95 -2.64
N ARG A 67 -4.45 3.22 -2.54
CA ARG A 67 -4.18 2.10 -3.47
C ARG A 67 -5.17 0.96 -3.32
N LYS A 68 -5.45 0.52 -2.08
CA LYS A 68 -6.47 -0.51 -1.82
C LYS A 68 -7.83 -0.12 -2.41
N ARG A 69 -8.29 1.10 -2.12
CA ARG A 69 -9.54 1.64 -2.66
C ARG A 69 -9.54 1.74 -4.18
N ARG A 70 -8.43 2.15 -4.81
CA ARG A 70 -8.32 2.17 -6.29
C ARG A 70 -8.47 0.75 -6.86
N GLY A 71 -7.85 -0.26 -6.25
CA GLY A 71 -8.01 -1.66 -6.64
C GLY A 71 -9.46 -2.15 -6.52
N GLU A 72 -10.12 -1.82 -5.40
CA GLU A 72 -11.54 -2.14 -5.17
C GLU A 72 -12.46 -1.47 -6.20
N ILE A 73 -12.26 -0.17 -6.46
CA ILE A 73 -13.04 0.57 -7.46
C ILE A 73 -12.86 -0.03 -8.86
N VAL A 74 -11.64 -0.40 -9.25
CA VAL A 74 -11.40 -1.05 -10.55
C VAL A 74 -12.13 -2.39 -10.64
N LYS A 75 -12.10 -3.22 -9.58
CA LYS A 75 -12.85 -4.48 -9.53
C LYS A 75 -14.36 -4.26 -9.70
N ILE A 76 -14.92 -3.27 -9.01
CA ILE A 76 -16.35 -2.92 -9.12
C ILE A 76 -16.68 -2.48 -10.55
N ILE A 77 -15.88 -1.58 -11.15
CA ILE A 77 -16.15 -1.08 -12.50
C ILE A 77 -16.06 -2.20 -13.54
N VAL A 78 -15.07 -3.09 -13.43
CA VAL A 78 -14.93 -4.26 -14.33
C VAL A 78 -16.15 -5.17 -14.20
N ASN A 79 -16.61 -5.45 -12.97
CA ASN A 79 -17.77 -6.33 -12.74
C ASN A 79 -19.10 -5.73 -13.22
N VAL A 80 -19.28 -4.41 -13.13
CA VAL A 80 -20.55 -3.74 -13.48
C VAL A 80 -20.63 -3.32 -14.95
N ARG A 81 -19.52 -2.85 -15.53
CA ARG A 81 -19.52 -2.20 -16.86
C ARG A 81 -18.56 -2.84 -17.87
N GLY A 82 -17.83 -3.87 -17.44
CA GLY A 82 -16.83 -4.54 -18.27
C GLY A 82 -15.47 -3.81 -18.34
N PRO A 83 -14.44 -4.51 -18.81
CA PRO A 83 -13.05 -4.03 -18.77
C PRO A 83 -12.77 -2.80 -19.65
N LYS A 84 -13.49 -2.63 -20.77
CA LYS A 84 -13.36 -1.46 -21.66
C LYS A 84 -13.70 -0.13 -20.95
N GLU A 85 -14.71 -0.13 -20.09
CA GLU A 85 -15.14 1.07 -19.36
C GLU A 85 -14.23 1.37 -18.16
N ALA A 86 -13.64 0.36 -17.52
CA ALA A 86 -12.58 0.57 -16.51
C ALA A 86 -11.36 1.29 -17.10
N TYR A 87 -10.97 0.92 -18.33
CA TYR A 87 -9.87 1.56 -19.06
C TYR A 87 -10.20 3.02 -19.45
N LYS A 88 -11.38 3.27 -20.06
CA LYS A 88 -11.82 4.62 -20.45
C LYS A 88 -11.98 5.56 -19.25
N GLY A 89 -12.55 5.07 -18.14
CA GLY A 89 -12.71 5.84 -16.91
C GLY A 89 -11.38 6.19 -16.23
N GLY A 90 -10.39 5.29 -16.30
CA GLY A 90 -9.03 5.53 -15.82
C GLY A 90 -8.27 6.56 -16.67
N ALA A 91 -8.41 6.50 -18.00
CA ALA A 91 -7.75 7.41 -18.94
C ALA A 91 -8.29 8.84 -18.85
N ARG A 92 -9.63 9.02 -18.78
CA ARG A 92 -10.26 10.35 -18.64
C ARG A 92 -9.82 11.09 -17.37
N LYS A 93 -9.67 10.39 -16.24
CA LYS A 93 -9.17 10.99 -14.97
C LYS A 93 -7.70 11.37 -14.99
N LYS A 94 -6.84 10.69 -15.78
CA LYS A 94 -5.45 11.10 -15.95
C LYS A 94 -5.34 12.36 -16.81
N ILE A 95 -6.14 12.48 -17.86
CA ILE A 95 -6.18 13.68 -18.73
C ILE A 95 -6.66 14.89 -17.93
N SER A 96 -7.75 14.77 -17.16
CA SER A 96 -8.28 15.88 -16.35
C SER A 96 -7.35 16.35 -15.21
N CYS A 97 -6.32 15.56 -14.86
CA CYS A 97 -5.32 15.92 -13.85
C CYS A 97 -4.09 16.62 -14.46
N MET A 98 -3.92 16.54 -15.78
CA MET A 98 -2.81 17.18 -16.52
C MET A 98 -3.23 18.47 -17.22
N ILE A 99 -4.54 18.65 -17.46
CA ILE A 99 -5.09 19.94 -17.86
C ILE A 99 -5.11 20.81 -16.59
N LYS A 100 -4.14 21.72 -16.49
CA LYS A 100 -4.13 22.84 -15.55
C LYS A 100 -4.78 24.04 -16.20
#